data_AF-A0A0C9XGM6-F1
#
_entry.id   AF-A0A0C9XGM6-F1
#
_cell.length_a   1.000
_cell.length_b   1.000
_cell.length_c   1.000
_cell.angle_alpha   90.00
_cell.angle_beta   90.00
_cell.angle_gamma   90.00
#
_symmetry.space_group_name_H-M   'P 1'
#
loop_
_entity.id
_entity.type
_entity.pdbx_description
1 polymer ?
#
loop_
_entity_poly.entity_id
_entity_poly.type
_entity_poly.pdbx_seq_one_letter_code
_entity_poly.pdbx_strand_id
1 'polypeptide(L)' 'MLREYDGALNFATDTWMSPNHKVYVVITIHFEHEGMPISMLLDLVEVAKSHFGMNLASVFANMLKDFGISD' A
#
# COMPACT_ATOMS: atom_id res chain seq x y z
N MET A 1 -1.77 -14.85 7.94
CA MET A 1 -1.45 -13.69 8.80
C MET A 1 -2.30 -12.47 8.45
N LEU A 2 -2.09 -11.74 7.34
CA LEU A 2 -2.96 -10.57 7.02
C LEU A 2 -4.37 -10.97 6.51
N ARG A 3 -4.48 -12.10 5.78
CA ARG A 3 -5.76 -12.64 5.30
C ARG A 3 -6.75 -13.03 6.42
N GLU A 4 -6.29 -13.10 7.67
CA GLU A 4 -7.16 -13.38 8.82
C GLU A 4 -8.04 -12.19 9.21
N TYR A 5 -7.70 -10.99 8.76
CA TYR A 5 -8.44 -9.74 8.98
C TYR A 5 -9.37 -9.42 7.81
N ASP A 6 -10.14 -10.40 7.32
CA ASP A 6 -11.02 -10.23 6.17
C ASP A 6 -12.01 -9.06 6.41
N GLY A 7 -12.06 -8.12 5.46
CA GLY A 7 -12.84 -6.89 5.55
C GLY A 7 -12.40 -5.87 6.61
N ALA A 8 -11.35 -6.15 7.39
CA ALA A 8 -10.88 -5.31 8.50
C ALA A 8 -9.53 -4.62 8.24
N LEU A 9 -8.92 -4.85 7.08
CA LEU A 9 -7.70 -4.15 6.65
C LEU A 9 -8.04 -2.80 6.04
N ASN A 10 -7.51 -1.72 6.62
CA ASN A 10 -7.56 -0.38 6.04
C ASN A 10 -6.20 -0.01 5.44
N PHE A 11 -6.21 0.47 4.20
CA PHE A 11 -5.00 0.89 3.51
C PHE A 11 -5.00 2.41 3.33
N ALA A 12 -3.82 3.02 3.50
CA ALA A 12 -3.63 4.41 3.13
C ALA A 12 -2.46 4.53 2.16
N THR A 13 -2.57 5.49 1.25
CA THR A 13 -1.52 5.80 0.27
C THR A 13 -1.08 7.23 0.42
N ASP A 14 0.24 7.45 0.47
CA ASP A 14 0.83 8.78 0.32
C ASP A 14 1.67 8.81 -0.95
N THR A 15 1.48 9.83 -1.77
CA THR A 15 2.10 9.95 -3.09
C THR A 15 2.80 11.29 -3.22
N TRP A 16 4.08 11.27 -3.55
CA TRP A 16 4.85 12.49 -3.72
C TRP A 16 5.89 12.36 -4.83
N MET A 17 6.38 13.51 -5.28
CA MET A 17 7.58 13.61 -6.09
C MET A 17 8.70 14.13 -5.20
N SER A 18 9.79 13.38 -5.08
CA SER A 18 10.97 13.80 -4.33
C SER A 18 11.75 14.87 -5.11
N PRO A 19 12.64 15.63 -4.44
CA PRO A 19 13.41 16.69 -5.09
C PRO A 19 14.30 16.24 -6.27
N ASN A 20 14.60 14.95 -6.38
CA ASN A 20 15.33 14.35 -7.51
C ASN A 20 14.42 13.89 -8.66
N HIS A 21 13.17 14.38 -8.71
CA HIS A 21 12.15 14.06 -9.72
C HIS A 21 11.71 12.59 -9.76
N LYS A 22 12.03 11.84 -8.71
CA LYS A 22 11.51 10.49 -8.55
C LYS A 22 10.13 10.54 -7.90
N VAL A 23 9.28 9.65 -8.34
CA VAL A 23 7.86 9.63 -8.02
C VAL A 23 7.63 8.42 -7.14
N TYR A 24 7.11 8.61 -5.94
CA TYR A 24 6.95 7.56 -4.95
C TYR A 24 5.50 7.37 -4.53
N VAL A 25 5.19 6.16 -4.10
CA VAL A 25 3.95 5.81 -3.41
C VAL A 25 4.34 4.99 -2.18
N VAL A 26 3.92 5.46 -1.01
CA VAL A 26 3.91 4.67 0.22
C VAL A 26 2.55 4.04 0.37
N ILE A 27 2.51 2.77 0.73
CA ILE A 27 1.30 2.08 1.14
C ILE A 27 1.48 1.65 2.59
N THR A 28 0.58 2.12 3.45
CA THR A 28 0.50 1.69 4.85
C THR A 28 -0.76 0.87 5.05
N ILE A 29 -0.70 -0.04 6.03
CA ILE A 29 -1.83 -0.86 6.44
C ILE A 29 -2.14 -0.60 7.91
N HIS A 30 -3.44 -0.55 8.21
CA HIS A 30 -3.99 -0.27 9.52
C HIS A 30 -5.06 -1.30 9.83
N PHE A 31 -4.97 -1.95 10.98
CA PHE A 31 -5.93 -2.93 11.45
C PHE A 31 -5.84 -3.05 12.97
N GLU A 32 -6.79 -3.74 13.58
CA GLU A 32 -6.78 -4.02 15.02
C GLU A 32 -6.30 -5.46 15.25
N HIS A 33 -5.44 -5.66 16.26
CA HIS A 33 -5.03 -6.97 16.73
C HIS A 33 -5.04 -7.01 18.27
N GLU A 34 -5.85 -7.90 18.85
CA GLU A 34 -5.99 -8.09 20.31
C GLU A 34 -6.31 -6.80 21.10
N GLY A 35 -7.20 -5.99 20.55
CA GLY A 35 -7.62 -4.68 21.07
C GLY A 35 -6.66 -3.54 20.75
N MET A 36 -5.55 -3.81 20.06
CA MET A 36 -4.51 -2.82 19.78
C MET A 36 -4.51 -2.38 18.31
N PRO A 37 -4.52 -1.07 18.02
CA PRO A 37 -4.38 -0.60 16.65
C PRO A 37 -2.94 -0.80 16.17
N ILE A 38 -2.80 -1.50 15.05
CA ILE A 38 -1.56 -1.65 14.31
C ILE A 38 -1.57 -0.65 13.15
N SER A 39 -0.45 0.04 12.97
CA SER A 39 -0.15 0.87 11.80
C SER A 39 1.27 0.55 11.37
N MET A 40 1.44 0.13 10.11
CA MET A 40 2.75 -0.22 9.59
C MET A 40 2.90 0.14 8.12
N LEU A 41 4.14 0.43 7.74
CA LEU A 41 4.55 0.52 6.33
C LEU A 41 4.45 -0.88 5.73
N LEU A 42 3.68 -1.00 4.64
CA LEU A 42 3.55 -2.24 3.90
C LEU A 42 4.50 -2.25 2.70
N ASP A 43 4.52 -1.15 1.92
CA ASP A 43 5.37 -1.03 0.75
C ASP A 43 5.75 0.43 0.45
N LEU A 44 6.88 0.62 -0.21
CA LEU A 44 7.38 1.90 -0.75
C LEU A 44 7.87 1.67 -2.18
N VAL A 45 7.13 2.21 -3.15
CA VAL A 45 7.37 1.95 -4.57
C VAL A 45 7.78 3.23 -5.28
N GLU A 46 8.88 3.17 -6.04
CA GLU A 46 9.20 4.17 -7.06
C GLU A 46 8.33 3.91 -8.29
N VAL A 47 7.40 4.81 -8.59
CA VAL A 47 6.54 4.71 -9.77
C VAL A 47 7.24 5.39 -10.93
N ALA A 48 7.86 4.61 -11.81
CA ALA A 48 8.55 5.11 -13.02
C ALA A 48 7.62 5.77 -14.07
N LYS A 49 6.33 5.93 -13.75
CA LYS A 49 5.29 6.54 -14.58
C LYS A 49 4.58 7.63 -13.77
N SER A 50 3.95 8.59 -14.43
CA SER A 50 3.15 9.61 -13.75
C SER A 50 2.06 8.98 -12.86
N HIS A 51 1.71 9.63 -11.75
CA HIS A 51 0.66 9.20 -10.80
C HIS A 51 -0.78 9.29 -11.37
N PHE A 52 -1.00 8.80 -12.58
CA PHE A 52 -2.34 8.56 -13.10
C PHE A 52 -3.02 7.47 -12.26
N GLY A 53 -4.33 7.59 -12.05
CA GLY A 53 -5.10 6.64 -11.24
C GLY A 53 -4.90 5.18 -11.64
N MET A 54 -4.79 4.89 -12.95
CA MET A 54 -4.52 3.53 -13.45
C MET A 54 -3.16 2.95 -13.01
N ASN A 55 -2.13 3.80 -12.89
CA ASN A 55 -0.80 3.37 -12.47
C ASN A 55 -0.80 3.10 -10.96
N LEU A 56 -1.43 3.98 -10.18
CA LEU A 56 -1.61 3.79 -8.73
C LEU A 56 -2.39 2.51 -8.42
N ALA A 57 -3.51 2.28 -9.14
CA ALA A 57 -4.30 1.07 -9.00
C ALA A 57 -3.49 -0.19 -9.35
N SER A 58 -2.67 -0.15 -10.40
CA SER A 58 -1.79 -1.26 -10.76
C SER A 58 -0.73 -1.53 -9.70
N VAL A 59 -0.11 -0.49 -9.12
CA VAL A 59 0.88 -0.64 -8.04
C VAL A 59 0.22 -1.28 -6.82
N PHE A 60 -0.95 -0.78 -6.42
CA PHE A 60 -1.69 -1.33 -5.28
C PHE A 60 -2.10 -2.80 -5.50
N ALA A 61 -2.65 -3.14 -6.67
CA ALA A 61 -3.05 -4.50 -7.00
C ALA A 61 -1.86 -5.48 -7.03
N ASN A 62 -0.73 -5.05 -7.59
CA ASN A 62 0.49 -5.86 -7.60
C ASN A 62 1.00 -6.11 -6.17
N MET A 63 1.02 -5.07 -5.34
CA MET A 63 1.39 -5.20 -3.92
C MET A 63 0.51 -6.23 -3.21
N LEU A 64 -0.82 -6.17 -3.36
CA LEU A 64 -1.71 -7.14 -2.74
C LEU A 64 -1.38 -8.59 -3.15
N LYS A 65 -1.01 -8.81 -4.42
CA LYS A 65 -0.62 -10.12 -4.93
C LYS A 65 0.74 -10.56 -4.40
N ASP A 66 1.73 -9.67 -4.44
CA ASP A 66 3.12 -9.97 -4.05
C ASP A 66 3.23 -10.31 -2.56
N PHE A 67 2.41 -9.67 -1.72
CA PHE A 67 2.29 -9.99 -0.29
C PHE A 67 1.29 -11.11 0.03
N GLY A 68 0.66 -11.72 -0.98
CA GLY A 68 -0.30 -12.81 -0.81
C GLY A 68 -1.56 -12.40 -0.03
N ILE A 69 -1.97 -11.14 -0.14
CA ILE A 69 -3.18 -10.57 0.47
C ILE A 69 -4.39 -10.81 -0.44
N SER A 70 -4.21 -10.65 -1.76
CA SER A 70 -5.21 -11.06 -2.76
C SER A 70 -4.88 -12.44 -3.34
N ASP A 71 -5.92 -13.15 -3.80
CA ASP A 71 -5.81 -14.45 -4.49
C ASP A 71 -5.05 -14.38 -5.83
#